data_AF-A0A2T9ZCF7-F1
#
_entry.id   AF-A0A2T9ZCF7-F1
#
_cell.length_a   1.000
_cell.length_b   1.000
_cell.length_c   1.000
_cell.angle_alpha   90.00
_cell.angle_beta   90.00
_cell.angle_gamma   90.00
#
_symmetry.space_group_name_H-M   'P 1'
#
loop_
_entity.id
_entity.type
_entity.pdbx_description
1 polymer ?
#
loop_
_entity_poly.entity_id
_entity_poly.type
_entity_poly.pdbx_seq_one_letter_code
_entity_poly.pdbx_strand_id
1 'polypeptide(L)'
;MSSTKLQSPEIKTTREIWGRAHKISGLIGFISAALLILTPFWVSYLWISCTHYHCAIRSPLDELLATNSASAAVSLLKSKLPAYDAEATRIYLGWLAFQVLMYYIVPGKVGYGQRTPAGHILKYTVNGLNVWVITHILFIGLGLAGVFRLSVIADHWGGLLIITNVCGYILAAFAYIKANLFPTHDRDVKFSGNILYDIFMGVELNPRIKDFDFKLFFNGRPGIIAWTLINLSFGAAQYYQLGYVTNSMILLNILHAIYVVDFFYFEDWYLRTIDIAHDHFGYYLAWGDLVWLPFTYTLQSHYAYRNPVDLSPVEFSLILALGLIGYYIFRNANNQKDVVRKLNGNANIWGSPATFISASYSTGDKKTSKSILLTSGFWGISRHFNYIGDLLMCTAFGASVCGLKQFHFMPYYYLLYMTVLLVHRIQRDHSRCSAKYGIYWDQYCKVVPYKLIPYVF
;
A
#
# COMPACT_ATOMS: atom_id res chain seq x y z
N MET A 1 -67.68 17.04 0.39
CA MET A 1 -66.36 17.69 0.18
C MET A 1 -65.41 17.18 1.24
N SER A 2 -64.60 16.17 0.93
CA SER A 2 -63.55 15.64 1.81
C SER A 2 -62.24 15.76 1.03
N SER A 3 -61.38 16.71 1.41
CA SER A 3 -60.09 16.94 0.76
C SER A 3 -59.03 16.06 1.43
N THR A 4 -58.71 14.94 0.80
CA THR A 4 -57.61 14.06 1.17
C THR A 4 -56.29 14.77 0.87
N LYS A 5 -55.60 15.26 1.91
CA LYS A 5 -54.21 15.73 1.80
C LYS A 5 -53.31 14.52 1.50
N LEU A 6 -52.85 14.43 0.25
CA LEU A 6 -51.74 13.55 -0.13
C LEU A 6 -50.50 13.98 0.66
N GLN A 7 -50.09 13.15 1.62
CA GLN A 7 -48.78 13.24 2.26
C GLN A 7 -47.72 13.00 1.18
N SER A 8 -46.86 13.99 0.97
CA SER A 8 -45.63 13.83 0.20
C SER A 8 -44.81 12.68 0.81
N PRO A 9 -44.27 11.74 0.01
CA PRO A 9 -43.46 10.67 0.55
C PRO A 9 -42.19 11.26 1.18
N GLU A 10 -42.01 11.03 2.48
CA GLU A 10 -40.73 11.21 3.14
C GLU A 10 -39.68 10.37 2.39
N ILE A 11 -38.78 11.06 1.70
CA ILE A 11 -37.59 10.45 1.16
C ILE A 11 -36.75 10.01 2.36
N LYS A 12 -36.86 8.73 2.74
CA LYS A 12 -35.95 8.06 3.66
C LYS A 12 -34.52 8.19 3.13
N THR A 13 -33.84 9.24 3.53
CA THR A 13 -32.40 9.42 3.34
C THR A 13 -31.64 8.65 4.42
N THR A 14 -31.93 7.36 4.56
CA THR A 14 -31.08 6.42 5.33
C THR A 14 -30.04 5.83 4.39
N ARG A 15 -29.20 6.67 3.77
CA ARG A 15 -27.91 6.18 3.27
C ARG A 15 -27.00 6.07 4.49
N GLU A 16 -26.52 4.86 4.78
CA GLU A 16 -25.64 4.58 5.92
C GLU A 16 -24.44 5.56 5.94
N ILE A 17 -24.07 6.01 7.14
CA ILE A 17 -22.87 6.83 7.33
C ILE A 17 -21.66 5.94 7.03
N TRP A 18 -20.94 6.26 5.96
CA TRP A 18 -19.75 5.52 5.54
C TRP A 18 -18.63 5.65 6.57
N GLY A 19 -18.02 4.52 6.94
CA GLY A 19 -16.89 4.45 7.86
C GLY A 19 -16.69 3.03 8.41
N ARG A 20 -15.75 2.87 9.35
CA ARG A 20 -15.52 1.61 10.10
C ARG A 20 -16.84 1.04 10.64
N ALA A 21 -17.00 -0.28 10.71
CA ALA A 21 -18.22 -0.86 11.28
C ALA A 21 -18.32 -0.58 12.79
N HIS A 22 -19.51 -0.22 13.28
CA HIS A 22 -19.80 -0.10 14.73
C HIS A 22 -20.27 -1.42 15.33
N LYS A 23 -21.00 -2.22 14.55
CA LYS A 23 -21.45 -3.56 14.93
C LYS A 23 -20.86 -4.52 13.91
N ILE A 24 -20.15 -5.53 14.38
CA ILE A 24 -19.56 -6.55 13.52
C ILE A 24 -20.27 -7.87 13.73
N SER A 25 -20.39 -8.66 12.65
CA SER A 25 -20.85 -10.04 12.76
C SER A 25 -19.76 -10.92 13.37
N GLY A 26 -20.16 -12.05 13.97
CA GLY A 26 -19.22 -13.05 14.48
C GLY A 26 -18.24 -13.53 13.39
N LEU A 27 -18.70 -13.63 12.14
CA LEU A 27 -17.88 -13.99 10.98
C LEU A 27 -16.75 -12.96 10.74
N ILE A 28 -17.03 -11.66 10.82
CA ILE A 28 -16.01 -10.61 10.64
C ILE A 28 -14.96 -10.68 11.77
N GLY A 29 -15.39 -10.94 13.00
CA GLY A 29 -14.48 -11.17 14.12
C GLY A 29 -13.57 -12.38 13.88
N PHE A 30 -14.15 -13.50 13.43
CA PHE A 30 -13.39 -14.71 13.08
C PHE A 30 -12.39 -14.47 11.94
N ILE A 31 -12.80 -13.79 10.85
CA ILE A 31 -11.90 -13.47 9.73
C ILE A 31 -10.74 -12.58 10.20
N SER A 32 -11.01 -11.60 11.06
CA SER A 32 -9.97 -10.73 11.62
C SER A 32 -8.95 -11.53 12.44
N ALA A 33 -9.43 -12.46 13.28
CA ALA A 33 -8.59 -13.38 14.04
C ALA A 33 -7.76 -14.31 13.14
N ALA A 34 -8.37 -14.87 12.10
CA ALA A 34 -7.68 -15.72 11.14
C ALA A 34 -6.58 -14.95 10.39
N LEU A 35 -6.84 -13.72 9.96
CA LEU A 35 -5.85 -12.89 9.27
C LEU A 35 -4.68 -12.49 10.18
N LEU A 36 -4.94 -12.22 11.47
CA LEU A 36 -3.88 -11.97 12.47
C LEU A 36 -2.89 -13.14 12.58
N ILE A 37 -3.33 -14.37 12.30
CA ILE A 37 -2.49 -15.57 12.43
C ILE A 37 -1.91 -15.98 11.08
N LEU A 38 -2.72 -16.00 10.01
CA LEU A 38 -2.35 -16.56 8.72
C LEU A 38 -1.43 -15.66 7.89
N THR A 39 -1.48 -14.34 8.08
CA THR A 39 -0.69 -13.41 7.25
C THR A 39 0.83 -13.54 7.44
N PRO A 40 1.39 -13.69 8.67
CA PRO A 40 2.81 -14.01 8.84
C PRO A 40 3.21 -15.38 8.28
N PHE A 41 2.34 -16.39 8.40
CA PHE A 41 2.60 -17.71 7.82
C PHE A 41 2.73 -17.60 6.31
N TRP A 42 1.84 -16.85 5.66
CA TRP A 42 1.90 -16.63 4.22
C TRP A 42 3.18 -15.93 3.78
N VAL A 43 3.58 -14.83 4.45
CA VAL A 43 4.84 -14.13 4.09
C VAL A 43 6.05 -15.02 4.34
N SER A 44 6.06 -15.80 5.42
CA SER A 44 7.11 -16.79 5.70
C SER A 44 7.14 -17.89 4.65
N TYR A 45 5.98 -18.35 4.18
CA TYR A 45 5.89 -19.32 3.08
C TYR A 45 6.53 -18.79 1.80
N LEU A 46 6.20 -17.55 1.40
CA LEU A 46 6.82 -16.90 0.23
C LEU A 46 8.34 -16.81 0.38
N TRP A 47 8.82 -16.46 1.58
CA TRP A 47 10.25 -16.42 1.89
C TRP A 47 10.90 -17.81 1.80
N ILE A 48 10.26 -18.86 2.35
CA ILE A 48 10.74 -20.25 2.29
C ILE A 48 10.84 -20.70 0.84
N SER A 49 9.78 -20.50 0.05
CA SER A 49 9.75 -20.83 -1.38
C SER A 49 10.93 -20.21 -2.11
N CYS A 50 11.21 -18.92 -1.90
CA CYS A 50 12.31 -18.26 -2.57
C CYS A 50 13.70 -18.68 -2.05
N THR A 51 13.85 -18.80 -0.74
CA THR A 51 15.16 -19.10 -0.12
C THR A 51 15.61 -20.52 -0.37
N HIS A 52 14.69 -21.49 -0.34
CA HIS A 52 15.02 -22.91 -0.36
C HIS A 52 14.59 -23.64 -1.64
N TYR A 53 13.70 -23.06 -2.44
CA TYR A 53 13.09 -23.73 -3.59
C TYR A 53 13.09 -22.89 -4.87
N HIS A 54 14.05 -21.97 -5.03
CA HIS A 54 14.16 -21.11 -6.22
C HIS A 54 12.85 -20.38 -6.57
N CYS A 55 12.08 -20.01 -5.55
CA CYS A 55 10.77 -19.37 -5.68
C CYS A 55 9.68 -20.24 -6.33
N ALA A 56 9.85 -21.56 -6.36
CA ALA A 56 8.77 -22.47 -6.73
C ALA A 56 7.70 -22.49 -5.61
N ILE A 57 6.48 -22.10 -5.96
CA ILE A 57 5.38 -22.00 -4.99
C ILE A 57 4.89 -23.36 -4.50
N ARG A 58 5.04 -24.43 -5.30
CA ARG A 58 4.48 -25.76 -4.97
C ARG A 58 5.48 -26.66 -4.23
N SER A 59 6.76 -26.53 -4.52
CA SER A 59 7.81 -27.42 -3.99
C SER A 59 7.88 -27.52 -2.46
N PRO A 60 7.69 -26.44 -1.67
CA PRO A 60 7.65 -26.60 -0.21
C PRO A 60 6.51 -27.52 0.26
N LEU A 61 5.35 -27.45 -0.40
CA LEU A 61 4.21 -28.29 -0.08
C LEU A 61 4.43 -29.74 -0.52
N ASP A 62 4.98 -29.94 -1.73
CA ASP A 62 5.27 -31.28 -2.24
C ASP A 62 6.30 -31.99 -1.32
N GLU A 63 7.34 -31.30 -0.84
CA GLU A 63 8.30 -31.88 0.11
C GLU A 63 7.66 -32.18 1.47
N LEU A 64 6.78 -31.29 1.97
CA LEU A 64 6.06 -31.51 3.22
C LEU A 64 5.13 -32.73 3.13
N LEU A 65 4.40 -32.87 2.02
CA LEU A 65 3.49 -33.99 1.78
C LEU A 65 4.22 -35.32 1.56
N ALA A 66 5.48 -35.29 1.12
CA ALA A 66 6.33 -36.46 0.98
C ALA A 66 6.89 -36.98 2.31
N THR A 67 6.67 -36.27 3.44
CA THR A 67 7.16 -36.73 4.75
C THR A 67 6.37 -37.93 5.27
N ASN A 68 7.09 -38.96 5.73
CA ASN A 68 6.48 -40.24 6.16
C ASN A 68 5.88 -40.21 7.59
N SER A 69 6.05 -39.11 8.34
CA SER A 69 5.55 -38.97 9.70
C SER A 69 5.39 -37.52 10.13
N ALA A 70 4.56 -37.26 11.14
CA ALA A 70 4.38 -35.92 11.71
C ALA A 70 5.69 -35.38 12.33
N SER A 71 6.54 -36.23 12.91
CA SER A 71 7.83 -35.80 13.46
C SER A 71 8.80 -35.37 12.36
N ALA A 72 8.81 -36.09 11.23
CA ALA A 72 9.59 -35.70 10.05
C ALA A 72 9.10 -34.36 9.47
N ALA A 73 7.78 -34.17 9.36
CA ALA A 73 7.18 -32.90 8.94
C ALA A 73 7.59 -31.73 9.83
N VAL A 74 7.53 -31.90 11.17
CA VAL A 74 7.95 -30.87 12.12
C VAL A 74 9.45 -30.58 12.02
N SER A 75 10.28 -31.61 11.83
CA SER A 75 11.72 -31.45 11.66
C SER A 75 12.06 -30.69 10.38
N LEU A 76 11.36 -30.97 9.28
CA LEU A 76 11.50 -30.26 8.01
C LEU A 76 11.10 -28.79 8.16
N LEU A 77 9.95 -28.52 8.78
CA LEU A 77 9.52 -27.13 9.01
C LEU A 77 10.55 -26.37 9.86
N LYS A 78 11.05 -26.98 10.95
CA LYS A 78 12.08 -26.36 11.80
C LYS A 78 13.38 -26.06 11.05
N SER A 79 13.77 -26.89 10.09
CA SER A 79 15.02 -26.68 9.34
C SER A 79 14.90 -25.61 8.25
N LYS A 80 13.67 -25.29 7.82
CA LYS A 80 13.39 -24.33 6.74
C LYS A 80 12.82 -23.00 7.22
N LEU A 81 12.36 -22.90 8.46
CA LEU A 81 11.81 -21.64 8.99
C LEU A 81 12.91 -20.58 9.13
N PRO A 82 12.57 -19.29 8.92
CA PRO A 82 13.50 -18.20 9.21
C PRO A 82 13.90 -18.24 10.69
N ALA A 83 15.19 -18.10 10.96
CA ALA A 83 15.73 -18.16 12.32
C ALA A 83 15.97 -16.75 12.88
N TYR A 84 16.03 -16.67 14.21
CA TYR A 84 16.47 -15.45 14.89
C TYR A 84 17.90 -15.10 14.48
N ASP A 85 18.12 -13.81 14.25
CA ASP A 85 19.39 -13.24 13.88
C ASP A 85 19.61 -11.94 14.66
N ALA A 86 20.64 -11.93 15.50
CA ALA A 86 20.98 -10.79 16.33
C ALA A 86 21.47 -9.60 15.50
N GLU A 87 22.16 -9.84 14.38
CA GLU A 87 22.62 -8.78 13.49
C GLU A 87 21.44 -8.16 12.74
N ALA A 88 20.53 -8.98 12.20
CA ALA A 88 19.30 -8.49 11.59
C ALA A 88 18.48 -7.62 12.56
N THR A 89 18.43 -8.03 13.84
CA THR A 89 17.76 -7.25 14.89
C THR A 89 18.42 -5.89 15.10
N ARG A 90 19.76 -5.84 15.17
CA ARG A 90 20.51 -4.58 15.28
C ARG A 90 20.29 -3.68 14.07
N ILE A 91 20.37 -4.25 12.86
CA ILE A 91 20.15 -3.53 11.59
C ILE A 91 18.76 -2.89 11.58
N TYR A 92 17.72 -3.66 11.90
CA TYR A 92 16.35 -3.17 11.82
C TYR A 92 16.01 -2.13 12.90
N LEU A 93 16.47 -2.34 14.14
CA LEU A 93 16.27 -1.35 15.21
C LEU A 93 17.06 -0.07 14.94
N GLY A 94 18.29 -0.19 14.41
CA GLY A 94 19.08 0.94 13.94
C GLY A 94 18.39 1.70 12.81
N TRP A 95 17.81 0.98 11.84
CA TRP A 95 17.01 1.53 10.76
C TRP A 95 15.80 2.32 11.28
N LEU A 96 15.02 1.74 12.19
CA LEU A 96 13.88 2.41 12.81
C LEU A 96 14.31 3.68 13.56
N ALA A 97 15.35 3.60 14.38
CA ALA A 97 15.87 4.74 15.13
C ALA A 97 16.36 5.85 14.19
N PHE A 98 17.08 5.49 13.13
CA PHE A 98 17.51 6.42 12.09
C PHE A 98 16.33 7.08 11.39
N GLN A 99 15.30 6.34 11.00
CA GLN A 99 14.11 6.92 10.37
C GLN A 99 13.33 7.84 11.31
N VAL A 100 13.23 7.51 12.61
CA VAL A 100 12.65 8.41 13.62
C VAL A 100 13.46 9.70 13.71
N LEU A 101 14.80 9.61 13.74
CA LEU A 101 15.68 10.77 13.78
C LEU A 101 15.47 11.66 12.53
N MET A 102 15.44 11.06 11.34
CA MET A 102 15.22 11.77 10.09
C MET A 102 13.82 12.41 10.01
N TYR A 103 12.81 11.78 10.58
CA TYR A 103 11.45 12.32 10.64
C TYR A 103 11.42 13.69 11.35
N TYR A 104 12.21 13.86 12.41
CA TYR A 104 12.27 15.11 13.18
C TYR A 104 13.30 16.12 12.67
N ILE A 105 14.47 15.66 12.22
CA ILE A 105 15.59 16.55 11.85
C ILE A 105 15.40 17.15 10.46
N VAL A 106 14.94 16.35 9.49
CA VAL A 106 14.94 16.77 8.09
C VAL A 106 13.80 17.75 7.86
N PRO A 107 14.05 18.98 7.37
CA PRO A 107 13.00 19.93 7.09
C PRO A 107 12.13 19.47 5.92
N GLY A 108 10.85 19.86 5.96
CA GLY A 108 9.89 19.54 4.91
C GLY A 108 8.76 20.55 4.84
N LYS A 109 8.00 20.49 3.75
CA LYS A 109 6.80 21.32 3.57
C LYS A 109 5.74 20.87 4.58
N VAL A 110 4.98 21.81 5.14
CA VAL A 110 3.81 21.45 5.96
C VAL A 110 2.66 21.06 5.04
N GLY A 111 2.24 19.80 5.13
CA GLY A 111 1.03 19.27 4.52
C GLY A 111 -0.13 19.20 5.52
N TYR A 112 -1.35 19.15 4.99
CA TYR A 112 -2.57 19.08 5.78
C TYR A 112 -3.40 17.85 5.40
N GLY A 113 -3.78 17.07 6.41
CA GLY A 113 -4.70 15.95 6.24
C GLY A 113 -6.13 16.40 5.97
N GLN A 114 -7.01 15.43 5.73
CA GLN A 114 -8.45 15.68 5.70
C GLN A 114 -8.99 15.95 7.09
N ARG A 115 -10.12 16.65 7.15
CA ARG A 115 -10.82 16.91 8.40
C ARG A 115 -11.32 15.59 9.00
N THR A 116 -10.93 15.30 10.24
CA THR A 116 -11.33 14.08 10.96
C THR A 116 -12.80 14.14 11.37
N PRO A 117 -13.43 13.00 11.70
CA PRO A 117 -14.79 12.97 12.27
C PRO A 117 -14.96 13.87 13.51
N ALA A 118 -13.94 13.99 14.36
CA ALA A 118 -13.91 14.91 15.50
C ALA A 118 -13.73 16.40 15.10
N GLY A 119 -13.48 16.68 13.82
CA GLY A 119 -13.40 18.03 13.26
C GLY A 119 -11.99 18.59 13.17
N HIS A 120 -10.94 17.82 13.47
CA HIS A 120 -9.55 18.27 13.48
C HIS A 120 -8.94 18.26 12.06
N ILE A 121 -8.07 19.23 11.77
CA ILE A 121 -7.23 19.24 10.56
C ILE A 121 -5.79 19.03 11.02
N LEU A 122 -5.28 17.83 10.79
CA LEU A 122 -3.96 17.44 11.26
C LEU A 122 -2.86 17.99 10.34
N LYS A 123 -1.79 18.51 10.96
CA LYS A 123 -0.58 18.99 10.28
C LYS A 123 0.44 17.86 10.18
N TYR A 124 1.20 17.85 9.09
CA TYR A 124 2.24 16.86 8.80
C TYR A 124 3.46 17.53 8.17
N THR A 125 4.65 17.09 8.55
CA THR A 125 5.89 17.46 7.85
C THR A 125 6.11 16.50 6.69
N VAL A 126 6.04 17.01 5.47
CA VAL A 126 6.22 16.29 4.21
C VAL A 126 7.68 16.46 3.78
N ASN A 127 8.54 15.57 4.28
CA ASN A 127 9.98 15.53 4.05
C ASN A 127 10.46 14.20 3.44
N GLY A 128 9.56 13.32 3.03
CA GLY A 128 9.87 11.95 2.65
C GLY A 128 10.88 11.83 1.52
N LEU A 129 10.80 12.71 0.49
CA LEU A 129 11.77 12.72 -0.61
C LEU A 129 13.19 13.08 -0.14
N ASN A 130 13.31 14.08 0.73
CA ASN A 130 14.61 14.48 1.29
C ASN A 130 15.20 13.34 2.13
N VAL A 131 14.38 12.71 2.98
CA VAL A 131 14.80 11.56 3.78
C VAL A 131 15.20 10.39 2.89
N TRP A 132 14.47 10.12 1.82
CA TRP A 132 14.79 9.09 0.84
C TRP A 132 16.17 9.35 0.21
N VAL A 133 16.43 10.57 -0.27
CA VAL A 133 17.72 10.95 -0.88
C VAL A 133 18.88 10.77 0.12
N ILE A 134 18.74 11.34 1.33
CA ILE A 134 19.76 11.23 2.38
C ILE A 134 20.03 9.77 2.71
N THR A 135 18.99 8.98 2.89
CA THR A 135 19.09 7.55 3.20
C THR A 135 19.86 6.78 2.12
N HIS A 136 19.55 7.02 0.84
CA HIS A 136 20.19 6.30 -0.27
C HIS A 136 21.65 6.71 -0.46
N ILE A 137 21.95 8.02 -0.34
CA ILE A 137 23.33 8.52 -0.39
C ILE A 137 24.15 7.91 0.75
N LEU A 138 23.62 7.88 1.97
CA LEU A 138 24.31 7.28 3.11
C LEU A 138 24.48 5.77 2.95
N PHE A 139 23.43 5.05 2.54
CA PHE A 139 23.51 3.60 2.36
C PHE A 139 24.56 3.20 1.31
N ILE A 140 24.53 3.86 0.13
CA ILE A 140 25.49 3.61 -0.94
C ILE A 140 26.89 4.07 -0.52
N GLY A 141 27.01 5.28 0.02
CA GLY A 141 28.30 5.86 0.43
C GLY A 141 29.01 5.05 1.50
N LEU A 142 28.30 4.63 2.55
CA LEU A 142 28.86 3.80 3.62
C LEU A 142 29.20 2.39 3.11
N GLY A 143 28.38 1.83 2.22
CA GLY A 143 28.67 0.53 1.60
C GLY A 143 29.91 0.56 0.71
N LEU A 144 30.08 1.61 -0.10
CA LEU A 144 31.28 1.81 -0.92
C LEU A 144 32.53 2.12 -0.08
N ALA A 145 32.38 2.78 1.06
CA ALA A 145 33.45 3.00 2.03
C ALA A 145 33.84 1.72 2.80
N GLY A 146 33.16 0.60 2.59
CA GLY A 146 33.46 -0.68 3.23
C GLY A 146 32.96 -0.81 4.67
N VAL A 147 32.08 0.06 5.14
CA VAL A 147 31.51 -0.02 6.50
C VAL A 147 30.63 -1.27 6.65
N PHE A 148 29.90 -1.64 5.61
CA PHE A 148 29.14 -2.87 5.51
C PHE A 148 29.04 -3.29 4.03
N ARG A 149 28.70 -4.56 3.77
CA ARG A 149 28.43 -5.03 2.41
C ARG A 149 27.11 -4.47 1.90
N LEU A 150 27.04 -3.96 0.67
CA LEU A 150 25.79 -3.47 0.09
C LEU A 150 24.67 -4.54 0.04
N SER A 151 25.03 -5.83 0.12
CA SER A 151 24.12 -6.97 0.21
C SER A 151 23.52 -7.20 1.60
N VAL A 152 23.87 -6.39 2.62
CA VAL A 152 23.53 -6.63 4.04
C VAL A 152 22.04 -6.95 4.30
N ILE A 153 21.12 -6.30 3.58
CA ILE A 153 19.68 -6.56 3.76
C ILE A 153 19.30 -7.94 3.20
N ALA A 154 19.80 -8.27 2.02
CA ALA A 154 19.59 -9.57 1.38
C ALA A 154 20.26 -10.71 2.16
N ASP A 155 21.45 -10.48 2.70
CA ASP A 155 22.22 -11.46 3.49
C ASP A 155 21.48 -11.83 4.79
N HIS A 156 20.84 -10.86 5.44
CA HIS A 156 20.09 -11.02 6.69
C HIS A 156 18.57 -11.13 6.50
N TRP A 157 18.10 -11.41 5.29
CA TRP A 157 16.68 -11.30 4.91
C TRP A 157 15.73 -12.14 5.76
N GLY A 158 16.12 -13.37 6.12
CA GLY A 158 15.34 -14.24 7.00
C GLY A 158 15.24 -13.71 8.44
N GLY A 159 16.34 -13.20 8.97
CA GLY A 159 16.37 -12.57 10.30
C GLY A 159 15.53 -11.30 10.35
N LEU A 160 15.59 -10.49 9.28
CA LEU A 160 14.77 -9.27 9.12
C LEU A 160 13.28 -9.59 9.10
N LEU A 161 12.88 -10.72 8.51
CA LEU A 161 11.49 -11.18 8.55
C LEU A 161 11.01 -11.46 9.97
N ILE A 162 11.85 -12.06 10.81
CA ILE A 162 11.48 -12.34 12.21
C ILE A 162 11.31 -11.03 13.00
N ILE A 163 12.30 -10.14 12.98
CA ILE A 163 12.25 -8.92 13.78
C ILE A 163 11.13 -7.96 13.33
N THR A 164 10.88 -7.85 12.02
CA THR A 164 9.79 -7.00 11.51
C THR A 164 8.41 -7.53 11.92
N ASN A 165 8.22 -8.86 11.95
CA ASN A 165 7.00 -9.47 12.49
C ASN A 165 6.80 -9.13 13.97
N VAL A 166 7.84 -9.30 14.79
CA VAL A 166 7.80 -8.95 16.23
C VAL A 166 7.44 -7.47 16.40
N CYS A 167 8.11 -6.56 15.68
CA CYS A 167 7.82 -5.13 15.74
C CYS A 167 6.40 -4.81 15.26
N GLY A 168 5.90 -5.46 14.21
CA GLY A 168 4.53 -5.28 13.70
C GLY A 168 3.46 -5.62 14.72
N TYR A 169 3.61 -6.74 15.44
CA TYR A 169 2.70 -7.11 16.52
C TYR A 169 2.79 -6.16 17.72
N ILE A 170 4.01 -5.79 18.13
CA ILE A 170 4.22 -4.84 19.22
C ILE A 170 3.55 -3.50 18.88
N LEU A 171 3.72 -3.02 17.65
CA LEU A 171 3.12 -1.77 17.18
C LEU A 171 1.59 -1.82 17.15
N ALA A 172 1.01 -2.93 16.69
CA ALA A 172 -0.44 -3.13 16.72
C ALA A 172 -0.99 -3.16 18.15
N ALA A 173 -0.32 -3.89 19.06
CA ALA A 173 -0.67 -3.95 20.47
C ALA A 173 -0.56 -2.57 21.13
N PHE A 174 0.52 -1.83 20.84
CA PHE A 174 0.71 -0.46 21.30
C PHE A 174 -0.42 0.46 20.82
N ALA A 175 -0.79 0.42 19.54
CA ALA A 175 -1.86 1.23 18.99
C ALA A 175 -3.21 0.95 19.68
N TYR A 176 -3.50 -0.33 19.96
CA TYR A 176 -4.69 -0.72 20.70
C TYR A 176 -4.67 -0.22 22.16
N ILE A 177 -3.57 -0.44 22.89
CA ILE A 177 -3.42 0.01 24.29
C ILE A 177 -3.53 1.53 24.38
N LYS A 178 -2.82 2.26 23.50
CA LYS A 178 -2.88 3.72 23.43
C LYS A 178 -4.30 4.21 23.24
N ALA A 179 -5.06 3.61 22.32
CA ALA A 179 -6.44 4.03 22.05
C ALA A 179 -7.37 3.87 23.27
N ASN A 180 -7.05 2.96 24.20
CA ASN A 180 -7.80 2.75 25.45
C ASN A 180 -7.35 3.66 26.59
N LEU A 181 -6.04 3.97 26.68
CA LEU A 181 -5.47 4.66 27.85
C LEU A 181 -5.24 6.16 27.64
N PHE A 182 -4.79 6.56 26.44
CA PHE A 182 -4.43 7.95 26.12
C PHE A 182 -4.60 8.22 24.61
N PRO A 183 -5.85 8.18 24.10
CA PRO A 183 -6.11 8.55 22.71
C PRO A 183 -5.73 10.02 22.45
N THR A 184 -5.31 10.32 21.22
CA THR A 184 -4.92 11.69 20.83
C THR A 184 -6.14 12.61 20.76
N HIS A 185 -7.25 12.07 20.24
CA HIS A 185 -8.53 12.75 20.18
C HIS A 185 -9.64 11.75 20.52
N ASP A 186 -10.31 11.93 21.67
CA ASP A 186 -11.33 11.00 22.16
C ASP A 186 -12.47 10.73 21.16
N ARG A 187 -12.82 11.75 20.36
CA ARG A 187 -13.89 11.68 19.37
C ARG A 187 -13.50 11.01 18.05
N ASP A 188 -12.21 10.72 17.85
CA ASP A 188 -11.68 9.98 16.70
C ASP A 188 -11.35 8.51 17.06
N VAL A 189 -11.93 8.03 18.16
CA VAL A 189 -11.80 6.65 18.63
C VAL A 189 -13.10 5.90 18.39
N LYS A 190 -13.01 4.66 17.90
CA LYS A 190 -14.17 3.83 17.59
C LYS A 190 -13.95 2.37 17.97
N PHE A 191 -14.63 1.94 19.03
CA PHE A 191 -14.68 0.54 19.47
C PHE A 191 -15.81 -0.22 18.77
N SER A 192 -15.60 -1.50 18.50
CA SER A 192 -16.64 -2.41 17.95
C SER A 192 -17.25 -3.35 18.99
N GLY A 193 -16.65 -3.43 20.18
CA GLY A 193 -17.00 -4.42 21.20
C GLY A 193 -16.33 -5.79 20.99
N ASN A 194 -15.52 -5.96 19.93
CA ASN A 194 -14.72 -7.16 19.70
C ASN A 194 -13.23 -6.79 19.67
N ILE A 195 -12.48 -7.31 20.65
CA ILE A 195 -11.06 -7.00 20.83
C ILE A 195 -10.22 -7.39 19.61
N LEU A 196 -10.45 -8.56 19.01
CA LEU A 196 -9.64 -9.04 17.89
C LEU A 196 -9.85 -8.18 16.62
N TYR A 197 -11.09 -7.79 16.35
CA TYR A 197 -11.38 -6.84 15.27
C TYR A 197 -10.80 -5.45 15.57
N ASP A 198 -10.89 -5.00 16.81
CA ASP A 198 -10.38 -3.71 17.24
C ASP A 198 -8.84 -3.63 17.15
N ILE A 199 -8.13 -4.69 17.49
CA ILE A 199 -6.68 -4.83 17.24
C ILE A 199 -6.39 -4.86 15.74
N PHE A 200 -7.17 -5.62 14.97
CA PHE A 200 -6.93 -5.81 13.54
C PHE A 200 -7.13 -4.51 12.74
N MET A 201 -8.30 -3.90 12.85
CA MET A 201 -8.69 -2.70 12.11
C MET A 201 -8.21 -1.39 12.74
N GLY A 202 -7.78 -1.43 14.01
CA GLY A 202 -7.45 -0.23 14.77
C GLY A 202 -8.69 0.44 15.38
N VAL A 203 -8.45 1.17 16.47
CA VAL A 203 -9.49 1.87 17.24
C VAL A 203 -9.33 3.38 17.15
N GLU A 204 -8.10 3.89 17.16
CA GLU A 204 -7.80 5.30 17.00
C GLU A 204 -7.57 5.62 15.51
N LEU A 205 -8.19 6.70 15.01
CA LEU A 205 -8.05 7.08 13.62
C LEU A 205 -6.60 7.42 13.28
N ASN A 206 -5.99 8.41 13.93
CA ASN A 206 -4.60 8.82 13.69
C ASN A 206 -3.86 8.92 15.03
N PRO A 207 -3.28 7.82 15.54
CA PRO A 207 -2.53 7.86 16.79
C PRO A 207 -1.29 8.74 16.65
N ARG A 208 -1.10 9.62 17.64
CA ARG A 208 0.06 10.51 17.73
C ARG A 208 0.67 10.55 19.12
N ILE A 209 1.97 10.81 19.16
CA ILE A 209 2.65 11.33 20.34
C ILE A 209 3.25 12.68 19.92
N LYS A 210 2.72 13.78 20.46
CA LYS A 210 3.02 15.14 19.99
C LYS A 210 2.78 15.22 18.46
N ASP A 211 3.80 15.63 17.69
CA ASP A 211 3.72 15.77 16.25
C ASP A 211 4.03 14.49 15.47
N PHE A 212 4.44 13.41 16.16
CA PHE A 212 4.72 12.12 15.52
C PHE A 212 3.44 11.39 15.17
N ASP A 213 3.17 11.26 13.88
CA ASP A 213 2.04 10.51 13.35
C ASP A 213 2.46 9.10 12.94
N PHE A 214 1.89 8.10 13.65
CA PHE A 214 2.29 6.71 13.46
C PHE A 214 1.95 6.18 12.07
N LYS A 215 0.84 6.61 11.46
CA LYS A 215 0.48 6.14 10.11
C LYS A 215 1.43 6.67 9.07
N LEU A 216 1.61 8.00 9.02
CA LEU A 216 2.48 8.60 8.02
C LEU A 216 3.92 8.09 8.19
N PHE A 217 4.37 7.96 9.45
CA PHE A 217 5.69 7.44 9.74
C PHE A 217 5.86 6.02 9.22
N PHE A 218 5.07 5.06 9.70
CA PHE A 218 5.30 3.64 9.40
C PHE A 218 5.09 3.29 7.93
N ASN A 219 4.07 3.87 7.29
CA ASN A 219 3.82 3.67 5.86
C ASN A 219 4.96 4.23 5.00
N GLY A 220 5.30 5.50 5.20
CA GLY A 220 6.25 6.19 4.34
C GLY A 220 7.71 5.84 4.64
N ARG A 221 8.11 5.86 5.92
CA ARG A 221 9.53 5.86 6.32
C ARG A 221 10.10 4.43 6.34
N PRO A 222 9.90 3.59 7.38
CA PRO A 222 10.54 2.28 7.42
C PRO A 222 9.97 1.27 6.41
N GLY A 223 8.77 1.51 5.85
CA GLY A 223 8.18 0.71 4.79
C GLY A 223 8.65 1.12 3.39
N ILE A 224 8.11 2.21 2.83
CA ILE A 224 8.32 2.58 1.42
C ILE A 224 9.78 2.99 1.11
N ILE A 225 10.51 3.67 2.01
CA ILE A 225 11.95 3.96 1.75
C ILE A 225 12.76 2.66 1.71
N ALA A 226 12.44 1.70 2.58
CA ALA A 226 13.15 0.43 2.61
C ALA A 226 12.97 -0.37 1.32
N TRP A 227 11.85 -0.23 0.60
CA TRP A 227 11.59 -0.92 -0.67
C TRP A 227 12.77 -0.79 -1.65
N THR A 228 13.21 0.43 -1.94
CA THR A 228 14.32 0.63 -2.89
C THR A 228 15.68 0.23 -2.33
N LEU A 229 15.88 0.30 -1.01
CA LEU A 229 17.11 -0.22 -0.36
C LEU A 229 17.19 -1.75 -0.45
N ILE A 230 16.08 -2.44 -0.21
CA ILE A 230 15.97 -3.89 -0.34
C ILE A 230 16.32 -4.31 -1.77
N ASN A 231 15.74 -3.63 -2.76
CA ASN A 231 16.03 -3.85 -4.18
C ASN A 231 17.52 -3.65 -4.52
N LEU A 232 18.14 -2.57 -4.04
CA LEU A 232 19.57 -2.33 -4.22
C LEU A 232 20.42 -3.41 -3.55
N SER A 233 20.03 -3.85 -2.36
CA SER A 233 20.74 -4.90 -1.63
C SER A 233 20.65 -6.26 -2.32
N PHE A 234 19.52 -6.62 -2.91
CA PHE A 234 19.40 -7.83 -3.73
C PHE A 234 20.21 -7.71 -5.04
N GLY A 235 20.25 -6.53 -5.66
CA GLY A 235 21.13 -6.28 -6.81
C GLY A 235 22.60 -6.43 -6.45
N ALA A 236 23.03 -5.92 -5.30
CA ALA A 236 24.40 -6.10 -4.80
C ALA A 236 24.69 -7.57 -4.46
N ALA A 237 23.75 -8.29 -3.86
CA ALA A 237 23.89 -9.73 -3.61
C ALA A 237 24.07 -10.51 -4.91
N GLN A 238 23.30 -10.18 -5.95
CA GLN A 238 23.43 -10.76 -7.28
C GLN A 238 24.81 -10.45 -7.89
N TYR A 239 25.29 -9.21 -7.77
CA TYR A 239 26.64 -8.83 -8.21
C TYR A 239 27.72 -9.67 -7.53
N TYR A 240 27.64 -9.85 -6.20
CA TYR A 240 28.62 -10.66 -5.48
C TYR A 240 28.58 -12.15 -5.86
N GLN A 241 27.43 -12.66 -6.32
CA GLN A 241 27.29 -14.04 -6.76
C GLN A 241 27.73 -14.26 -8.22
N LEU A 242 27.41 -13.33 -9.12
CA LEU A 242 27.59 -13.50 -10.57
C LEU A 242 28.76 -12.68 -11.15
N GLY A 243 29.28 -11.70 -10.42
CA GLY A 243 30.24 -10.71 -10.93
C GLY A 243 29.62 -9.57 -11.75
N TYR A 244 28.30 -9.61 -11.99
CA TYR A 244 27.53 -8.57 -12.66
C TYR A 244 26.07 -8.57 -12.17
N VAL A 245 25.32 -7.51 -12.47
CA VAL A 245 23.88 -7.43 -12.21
C VAL A 245 23.14 -7.62 -13.52
N THR A 246 22.18 -8.55 -13.57
CA THR A 246 21.41 -8.86 -14.78
C THR A 246 20.59 -7.65 -15.23
N ASN A 247 20.35 -7.53 -16.54
CA ASN A 247 19.54 -6.42 -17.06
C ASN A 247 18.09 -6.43 -16.53
N SER A 248 17.57 -7.60 -16.16
CA SER A 248 16.26 -7.79 -15.52
C SER A 248 16.18 -7.16 -14.13
N MET A 249 17.21 -7.37 -13.29
CA MET A 249 17.30 -6.77 -11.97
C MET A 249 17.44 -5.25 -12.06
N ILE A 250 18.23 -4.76 -13.01
CA ILE A 250 18.36 -3.32 -13.27
C ILE A 250 17.01 -2.73 -13.68
N LEU A 251 16.31 -3.36 -14.62
CA LEU A 251 14.99 -2.92 -15.08
C LEU A 251 13.97 -2.87 -13.94
N LEU A 252 13.91 -3.92 -13.12
CA LEU A 252 13.05 -3.96 -11.93
C LEU A 252 13.36 -2.79 -10.99
N ASN A 253 14.65 -2.56 -10.69
CA ASN A 253 15.06 -1.50 -9.78
C ASN A 253 14.69 -0.12 -10.31
N ILE A 254 14.82 0.12 -11.62
CA ILE A 254 14.38 1.36 -12.27
C ILE A 254 12.85 1.54 -12.12
N LEU A 255 12.08 0.50 -12.45
CA LEU A 255 10.62 0.56 -12.41
C LEU A 255 10.08 0.76 -10.98
N HIS A 256 10.62 0.04 -10.00
CA HIS A 256 10.31 0.25 -8.58
C HIS A 256 10.75 1.65 -8.10
N ALA A 257 11.92 2.13 -8.51
CA ALA A 257 12.39 3.47 -8.13
C ALA A 257 11.48 4.57 -8.69
N ILE A 258 11.03 4.47 -9.95
CA ILE A 258 10.05 5.41 -10.53
C ILE A 258 8.81 5.48 -9.64
N TYR A 259 8.25 4.33 -9.24
CA TYR A 259 7.06 4.26 -8.40
C TYR A 259 7.27 4.90 -7.01
N VAL A 260 8.37 4.52 -6.34
CA VAL A 260 8.68 4.99 -4.97
C VAL A 260 9.04 6.47 -4.94
N VAL A 261 9.85 6.94 -5.88
CA VAL A 261 10.23 8.36 -5.96
C VAL A 261 9.03 9.23 -6.32
N ASP A 262 8.17 8.77 -7.22
CA ASP A 262 6.91 9.45 -7.54
C ASP A 262 5.97 9.54 -6.32
N PHE A 263 5.89 8.49 -5.50
CA PHE A 263 5.18 8.56 -4.22
C PHE A 263 5.73 9.67 -3.32
N PHE A 264 7.04 9.76 -3.13
CA PHE A 264 7.64 10.78 -2.25
C PHE A 264 7.59 12.19 -2.84
N TYR A 265 7.71 12.34 -4.15
CA TYR A 265 7.58 13.62 -4.82
C TYR A 265 6.17 14.21 -4.62
N PHE A 266 5.16 13.36 -4.56
CA PHE A 266 3.76 13.73 -4.33
C PHE A 266 3.24 13.29 -2.96
N GLU A 267 4.10 13.23 -1.94
CA GLU A 267 3.76 12.72 -0.60
C GLU A 267 2.61 13.52 0.04
N ASP A 268 2.47 14.82 -0.27
CA ASP A 268 1.37 15.64 0.25
C ASP A 268 -0.03 15.18 -0.23
N TRP A 269 -0.09 14.53 -1.39
CA TRP A 269 -1.31 13.90 -1.89
C TRP A 269 -1.70 12.67 -1.05
N TYR A 270 -0.72 11.95 -0.51
CA TYR A 270 -0.96 10.74 0.29
C TYR A 270 -1.80 11.03 1.55
N LEU A 271 -1.70 12.24 2.10
CA LEU A 271 -2.49 12.71 3.25
C LEU A 271 -4.02 12.74 2.99
N ARG A 272 -4.44 12.57 1.73
CA ARG A 272 -5.84 12.56 1.28
C ARG A 272 -6.34 11.15 0.94
N THR A 273 -5.48 10.14 1.06
CA THR A 273 -5.84 8.75 0.74
C THR A 273 -6.72 8.14 1.82
N ILE A 274 -7.30 6.98 1.51
CA ILE A 274 -8.18 6.26 2.44
C ILE A 274 -7.44 5.83 3.71
N ASP A 275 -6.15 5.48 3.59
CA ASP A 275 -5.32 4.97 4.67
C ASP A 275 -5.13 6.04 5.77
N ILE A 276 -4.84 7.29 5.38
CA ILE A 276 -4.69 8.42 6.32
C ILE A 276 -6.05 8.98 6.74
N ALA A 277 -6.95 9.24 5.79
CA ALA A 277 -8.15 10.00 6.06
C ALA A 277 -9.27 9.20 6.74
N HIS A 278 -9.27 7.86 6.63
CA HIS A 278 -10.45 7.06 6.92
C HIS A 278 -10.19 5.73 7.65
N ASP A 279 -9.14 5.00 7.28
CA ASP A 279 -8.81 3.74 7.95
C ASP A 279 -8.22 4.01 9.34
N HIS A 280 -8.50 3.19 10.33
CA HIS A 280 -7.92 3.37 11.66
C HIS A 280 -6.59 2.64 11.76
N PHE A 281 -5.73 3.04 12.67
CA PHE A 281 -4.41 2.42 12.79
C PHE A 281 -4.46 1.23 13.75
N GLY A 282 -4.35 0.02 13.18
CA GLY A 282 -4.25 -1.26 13.89
C GLY A 282 -3.31 -2.20 13.14
N TYR A 283 -3.37 -3.50 13.44
CA TYR A 283 -2.52 -4.51 12.80
C TYR A 283 -2.49 -4.42 11.28
N TYR A 284 -3.65 -4.20 10.64
CA TYR A 284 -3.75 -4.11 9.19
C TYR A 284 -2.77 -3.11 8.57
N LEU A 285 -2.61 -1.92 9.18
CA LEU A 285 -1.64 -0.91 8.74
C LEU A 285 -0.28 -1.12 9.41
N ALA A 286 -0.24 -1.33 10.72
CA ALA A 286 1.01 -1.47 11.48
C ALA A 286 1.89 -2.63 10.99
N TRP A 287 1.34 -3.84 10.90
CA TRP A 287 2.05 -5.01 10.39
C TRP A 287 2.15 -4.97 8.87
N GLY A 288 1.13 -4.44 8.19
CA GLY A 288 1.13 -4.27 6.73
C GLY A 288 2.32 -3.42 6.23
N ASP A 289 2.57 -2.29 6.87
CA ASP A 289 3.65 -1.37 6.49
C ASP A 289 5.04 -1.92 6.82
N LEU A 290 5.18 -2.70 7.90
CA LEU A 290 6.48 -3.23 8.35
C LEU A 290 6.87 -4.58 7.75
N VAL A 291 5.89 -5.41 7.40
CA VAL A 291 6.11 -6.80 6.97
C VAL A 291 5.52 -7.03 5.59
N TRP A 292 4.23 -6.79 5.40
CA TRP A 292 3.60 -7.11 4.12
C TRP A 292 4.25 -6.35 2.97
N LEU A 293 4.35 -5.03 3.08
CA LEU A 293 4.91 -4.19 2.04
C LEU A 293 6.37 -4.58 1.74
N PRO A 294 7.32 -4.58 2.69
CA PRO A 294 8.71 -4.88 2.37
C PRO A 294 8.91 -6.29 1.82
N PHE A 295 8.20 -7.31 2.33
CA PHE A 295 8.49 -8.70 1.94
C PHE A 295 7.71 -9.18 0.73
N THR A 296 6.57 -8.55 0.41
CA THR A 296 5.77 -8.95 -0.75
C THR A 296 5.94 -8.03 -1.96
N TYR A 297 6.23 -6.73 -1.76
CA TYR A 297 6.39 -5.78 -2.87
C TYR A 297 7.81 -5.86 -3.48
N THR A 298 8.78 -6.39 -2.72
CA THR A 298 10.14 -6.66 -3.22
C THR A 298 10.36 -8.14 -3.58
N LEU A 299 9.29 -8.93 -3.67
CA LEU A 299 9.39 -10.37 -3.94
C LEU A 299 10.05 -10.65 -5.29
N GLN A 300 9.85 -9.76 -6.26
CA GLN A 300 10.49 -9.80 -7.59
C GLN A 300 12.01 -9.67 -7.47
N SER A 301 12.53 -8.85 -6.55
CA SER A 301 13.97 -8.70 -6.32
C SER A 301 14.55 -9.98 -5.71
N HIS A 302 13.84 -10.59 -4.77
CA HIS A 302 14.23 -11.89 -4.23
C HIS A 302 14.18 -12.97 -5.33
N TYR A 303 13.16 -12.95 -6.20
CA TYR A 303 13.04 -13.85 -7.34
C TYR A 303 14.19 -13.68 -8.33
N ALA A 304 14.50 -12.46 -8.76
CA ALA A 304 15.56 -12.17 -9.73
C ALA A 304 16.95 -12.53 -9.19
N TYR A 305 17.16 -12.41 -7.88
CA TYR A 305 18.38 -12.91 -7.23
C TYR A 305 18.49 -14.44 -7.31
N ARG A 306 17.40 -15.17 -7.08
CA ARG A 306 17.37 -16.65 -7.08
C ARG A 306 17.30 -17.27 -8.47
N ASN A 307 16.79 -16.52 -9.44
CA ASN A 307 16.56 -16.92 -10.82
C ASN A 307 17.07 -15.81 -11.76
N PRO A 308 18.40 -15.63 -11.88
CA PRO A 308 18.96 -14.59 -12.73
C PRO A 308 18.65 -14.86 -14.21
N VAL A 309 18.12 -13.86 -14.90
CA VAL A 309 17.76 -13.92 -16.32
C VAL A 309 18.24 -12.64 -17.00
N ASP A 310 18.91 -12.76 -18.14
CA ASP A 310 19.16 -11.61 -19.04
C ASP A 310 18.09 -11.58 -20.14
N LEU A 311 17.34 -10.49 -20.18
CA LEU A 311 16.30 -10.23 -21.16
C LEU A 311 16.92 -9.90 -22.52
N SER A 312 16.27 -10.30 -23.60
CA SER A 312 16.60 -9.77 -24.93
C SER A 312 16.34 -8.25 -24.98
N PRO A 313 17.05 -7.48 -25.84
CA PRO A 313 16.81 -6.04 -25.98
C PRO A 313 15.35 -5.70 -26.31
N VAL A 314 14.67 -6.58 -27.06
CA VAL A 314 13.25 -6.44 -27.40
C VAL A 314 12.37 -6.60 -26.16
N GLU A 315 12.56 -7.67 -25.37
CA GLU A 315 11.80 -7.88 -24.13
C GLU A 315 12.03 -6.75 -23.14
N PHE A 316 13.29 -6.35 -22.94
CA PHE A 316 13.64 -5.22 -22.07
C PHE A 316 12.88 -3.95 -22.48
N SER A 317 12.91 -3.61 -23.78
CA SER A 317 12.28 -2.40 -24.31
C SER A 317 10.75 -2.45 -24.18
N LEU A 318 10.13 -3.60 -24.47
CA LEU A 318 8.68 -3.78 -24.35
C LEU A 318 8.21 -3.70 -22.90
N ILE A 319 8.93 -4.32 -21.96
CA ILE A 319 8.59 -4.29 -20.53
C ILE A 319 8.81 -2.88 -19.96
N LEU A 320 9.90 -2.21 -20.32
CA LEU A 320 10.12 -0.81 -19.94
C LEU A 320 8.99 0.08 -20.47
N ALA A 321 8.63 -0.05 -21.74
CA ALA A 321 7.53 0.70 -22.34
C ALA A 321 6.21 0.45 -21.60
N LEU A 322 5.89 -0.82 -21.28
CA LEU A 322 4.70 -1.17 -20.51
C LEU A 322 4.68 -0.47 -19.14
N GLY A 323 5.80 -0.48 -18.42
CA GLY A 323 5.95 0.19 -17.14
C GLY A 323 5.78 1.71 -17.24
N LEU A 324 6.42 2.35 -18.23
CA LEU A 324 6.32 3.79 -18.45
C LEU A 324 4.93 4.24 -18.91
N ILE A 325 4.24 3.43 -19.73
CA ILE A 325 2.85 3.67 -20.12
C ILE A 325 1.94 3.58 -18.89
N GLY A 326 2.12 2.54 -18.06
CA GLY A 326 1.39 2.40 -16.80
C GLY A 326 1.58 3.60 -15.88
N TYR A 327 2.84 4.03 -15.71
CA TYR A 327 3.20 5.23 -14.94
C TYR A 327 2.53 6.48 -15.49
N TYR A 328 2.63 6.72 -16.80
CA TYR A 328 2.02 7.86 -17.47
C TYR A 328 0.50 7.90 -17.22
N ILE A 329 -0.20 6.78 -17.41
CA ILE A 329 -1.65 6.70 -17.18
C ILE A 329 -1.97 7.01 -15.71
N PHE A 330 -1.28 6.37 -14.77
CA PHE A 330 -1.51 6.55 -13.33
C PHE A 330 -1.33 8.02 -12.91
N ARG A 331 -0.20 8.62 -13.30
CA ARG A 331 0.18 9.98 -12.91
C ARG A 331 -0.70 11.01 -13.62
N ASN A 332 -0.91 10.86 -14.92
CA ASN A 332 -1.71 11.80 -15.71
C ASN A 332 -3.18 11.79 -15.27
N ALA A 333 -3.78 10.61 -15.05
CA ALA A 333 -5.14 10.53 -14.52
C ALA A 333 -5.26 11.26 -13.16
N ASN A 334 -4.33 11.05 -12.23
CA ASN A 334 -4.37 11.76 -10.96
C ASN A 334 -4.16 13.28 -11.12
N ASN A 335 -3.26 13.71 -12.00
CA ASN A 335 -3.01 15.12 -12.29
C ASN A 335 -4.24 15.81 -12.91
N GLN A 336 -4.94 15.17 -13.86
CA GLN A 336 -6.19 15.69 -14.44
C GLN A 336 -7.20 16.01 -13.32
N LYS A 337 -7.44 15.06 -12.41
CA LYS A 337 -8.35 15.26 -11.28
C LYS A 337 -7.92 16.40 -10.37
N ASP A 338 -6.62 16.53 -10.07
CA ASP A 338 -6.11 17.58 -9.19
C ASP A 338 -6.19 18.97 -9.82
N VAL A 339 -5.75 19.11 -11.08
CA VAL A 339 -5.78 20.38 -11.83
C VAL A 339 -7.22 20.87 -12.01
N VAL A 340 -8.15 20.02 -12.45
CA VAL A 340 -9.55 20.44 -12.64
C VAL A 340 -10.17 20.90 -11.32
N ARG A 341 -9.86 20.22 -10.20
CA ARG A 341 -10.36 20.62 -8.89
C ARG A 341 -9.75 21.94 -8.41
N LYS A 342 -8.45 22.14 -8.61
CA LYS A 342 -7.76 23.40 -8.27
C LYS A 342 -8.29 24.59 -9.07
N LEU A 343 -8.59 24.38 -10.34
CA LEU A 343 -9.10 25.40 -11.25
C LEU A 343 -10.65 25.48 -11.26
N ASN A 344 -11.33 24.85 -10.30
CA ASN A 344 -12.79 24.84 -10.18
C ASN A 344 -13.52 24.49 -11.49
N GLY A 345 -12.98 23.56 -12.27
CA GLY A 345 -13.55 23.13 -13.55
C GLY A 345 -12.99 23.85 -14.78
N ASN A 346 -12.33 25.00 -14.60
CA ASN A 346 -11.80 25.80 -15.70
C ASN A 346 -10.42 25.30 -16.17
N ALA A 347 -10.40 24.11 -16.75
CA ALA A 347 -9.20 23.47 -17.27
C ALA A 347 -9.51 22.73 -18.57
N ASN A 348 -8.54 22.66 -19.48
CA ASN A 348 -8.64 21.84 -20.68
C ASN A 348 -8.01 20.47 -20.43
N ILE A 349 -8.67 19.39 -20.88
CA ILE A 349 -8.15 18.03 -20.91
C ILE A 349 -8.14 17.55 -22.36
N TRP A 350 -6.98 17.11 -22.84
CA TRP A 350 -6.78 16.62 -24.21
C TRP A 350 -7.27 17.59 -25.29
N GLY A 351 -7.00 18.88 -25.10
CA GLY A 351 -7.34 19.94 -26.06
C GLY A 351 -8.77 20.50 -25.95
N SER A 352 -9.64 19.91 -25.12
CA SER A 352 -11.04 20.33 -24.95
C SER A 352 -11.34 20.78 -23.51
N PRO A 353 -12.33 21.67 -23.28
CA PRO A 353 -12.77 22.03 -21.93
C PRO A 353 -13.21 20.81 -21.11
N ALA A 354 -12.80 20.74 -19.84
CA ALA A 354 -13.16 19.65 -18.96
C ALA A 354 -14.69 19.60 -18.73
N THR A 355 -15.29 18.45 -18.97
CA THR A 355 -16.68 18.17 -18.57
C THR A 355 -16.70 17.57 -17.18
N PHE A 356 -17.65 18.00 -16.33
CA PHE A 356 -17.78 17.53 -14.96
C PHE A 356 -19.18 17.75 -14.39
N ILE A 357 -19.48 17.07 -13.28
CA ILE A 357 -20.68 17.28 -12.48
C ILE A 357 -20.29 18.03 -11.19
N SER A 358 -20.94 19.17 -10.94
CA SER A 358 -20.80 19.91 -9.68
C SER A 358 -21.72 19.32 -8.61
N ALA A 359 -21.18 18.47 -7.75
CA ALA A 359 -21.90 17.81 -6.68
C ALA A 359 -21.93 18.66 -5.40
N SER A 360 -23.12 18.93 -4.88
CA SER A 360 -23.30 19.53 -3.56
C SER A 360 -23.52 18.43 -2.51
N TYR A 361 -22.86 18.51 -1.36
CA TYR A 361 -23.00 17.54 -0.29
C TYR A 361 -22.96 18.22 1.08
N SER A 362 -23.66 17.65 2.05
CA SER A 362 -23.65 18.11 3.44
C SER A 362 -22.63 17.32 4.24
N THR A 363 -21.83 18.03 5.03
CA THR A 363 -20.91 17.43 6.00
C THR A 363 -21.60 17.21 7.34
N GLY A 364 -20.98 16.46 8.26
CA GLY A 364 -21.53 16.18 9.61
C GLY A 364 -21.91 17.45 10.39
N ASP A 365 -21.27 18.57 10.10
CA ASP A 365 -21.55 19.90 10.68
C ASP A 365 -22.75 20.62 10.01
N LYS A 366 -23.52 19.93 9.16
CA LYS A 366 -24.60 20.48 8.32
C LYS A 366 -24.18 21.61 7.38
N LYS A 367 -22.88 21.80 7.14
CA LYS A 367 -22.36 22.75 6.13
C LYS A 367 -22.41 22.11 4.74
N THR A 368 -23.05 22.80 3.80
CA THR A 368 -23.08 22.44 2.39
C THR A 368 -21.74 22.79 1.75
N SER A 369 -21.09 21.80 1.15
CA SER A 369 -19.85 21.95 0.39
C SER A 369 -20.07 21.50 -1.05
N LYS A 370 -19.31 22.08 -1.99
CA LYS A 370 -19.31 21.67 -3.40
C LYS A 370 -18.05 20.86 -3.72
N SER A 371 -18.18 19.89 -4.63
CA SER A 371 -17.06 19.10 -5.16
C SER A 371 -17.31 18.80 -6.63
N ILE A 372 -16.21 18.55 -7.36
CA ILE A 372 -16.22 18.24 -8.79
C ILE A 372 -16.05 16.73 -9.00
N LEU A 373 -16.96 16.15 -9.79
CA LEU A 373 -16.88 14.79 -10.33
C LEU A 373 -16.54 14.88 -11.83
N LEU A 374 -15.29 14.57 -12.19
CA LEU A 374 -14.75 14.75 -13.53
C LEU A 374 -15.25 13.67 -14.49
N THR A 375 -15.86 14.07 -15.62
CA THR A 375 -16.45 13.17 -16.64
C THR A 375 -15.73 13.20 -17.98
N SER A 376 -14.49 13.72 -18.01
CA SER A 376 -13.65 13.83 -19.21
C SER A 376 -12.24 13.30 -18.95
N GLY A 377 -11.45 13.11 -20.01
CA GLY A 377 -10.14 12.49 -19.92
C GLY A 377 -10.22 11.05 -19.44
N PHE A 378 -9.24 10.64 -18.65
CA PHE A 378 -9.20 9.28 -18.08
C PHE A 378 -10.40 8.98 -17.18
N TRP A 379 -10.90 9.98 -16.44
CA TRP A 379 -12.07 9.85 -15.57
C TRP A 379 -13.41 9.82 -16.33
N GLY A 380 -13.39 10.14 -17.63
CA GLY A 380 -14.52 9.93 -18.53
C GLY A 380 -14.54 8.53 -19.15
N ILE A 381 -13.39 7.84 -19.22
CA ILE A 381 -13.29 6.47 -19.75
C ILE A 381 -13.75 5.45 -18.71
N SER A 382 -13.21 5.53 -17.50
CA SER A 382 -13.67 4.73 -16.37
C SER A 382 -13.45 5.47 -15.06
N ARG A 383 -14.23 5.11 -14.03
CA ARG A 383 -14.20 5.79 -12.73
C ARG A 383 -12.88 5.64 -11.99
N HIS A 384 -12.08 4.63 -12.34
CA HIS A 384 -10.79 4.36 -11.72
C HIS A 384 -9.71 4.01 -12.75
N PHE A 385 -9.65 4.74 -13.87
CA PHE A 385 -8.65 4.46 -14.92
C PHE A 385 -7.20 4.62 -14.44
N ASN A 386 -6.96 5.42 -13.39
CA ASN A 386 -5.66 5.48 -12.71
C ASN A 386 -5.20 4.10 -12.18
N TYR A 387 -6.13 3.23 -11.77
CA TYR A 387 -5.80 1.87 -11.32
C TYR A 387 -5.39 0.94 -12.46
N ILE A 388 -5.82 1.21 -13.71
CA ILE A 388 -5.27 0.49 -14.87
C ILE A 388 -3.78 0.79 -15.01
N GLY A 389 -3.39 2.06 -14.87
CA GLY A 389 -1.98 2.46 -14.89
C GLY A 389 -1.16 1.72 -13.82
N ASP A 390 -1.71 1.59 -12.62
CA ASP A 390 -1.10 0.85 -11.50
C ASP A 390 -0.92 -0.64 -11.82
N LEU A 391 -1.95 -1.29 -12.37
CA LEU A 391 -1.89 -2.71 -12.76
C LEU A 391 -0.94 -2.96 -13.93
N LEU A 392 -0.82 -2.03 -14.88
CA LEU A 392 0.17 -2.12 -15.96
C LEU A 392 1.60 -2.06 -15.41
N MET A 393 1.88 -1.17 -14.44
CA MET A 393 3.17 -1.16 -13.74
C MET A 393 3.42 -2.47 -12.98
N CYS A 394 2.44 -2.97 -12.24
CA CYS A 394 2.55 -4.26 -11.54
C CYS A 394 2.86 -5.43 -12.50
N THR A 395 2.27 -5.39 -13.70
CA THR A 395 2.52 -6.37 -14.76
C THR A 395 3.95 -6.25 -15.27
N ALA A 396 4.44 -5.02 -15.50
CA ALA A 396 5.82 -4.77 -15.89
C ALA A 396 6.83 -5.23 -14.81
N PHE A 397 6.52 -5.05 -13.52
CA PHE A 397 7.37 -5.53 -12.42
C PHE A 397 7.54 -7.05 -12.48
N GLY A 398 6.44 -7.80 -12.62
CA GLY A 398 6.50 -9.26 -12.76
C GLY A 398 7.23 -9.70 -14.02
N ALA A 399 6.87 -9.12 -15.17
CA ALA A 399 7.50 -9.44 -16.46
C ALA A 399 9.01 -9.14 -16.47
N SER A 400 9.47 -8.11 -15.75
CA SER A 400 10.88 -7.71 -15.73
C SER A 400 11.82 -8.80 -15.22
N VAL A 401 11.35 -9.73 -14.39
CA VAL A 401 12.20 -10.75 -13.75
C VAL A 401 12.03 -12.16 -14.31
N CYS A 402 10.98 -12.43 -15.08
CA CYS A 402 10.77 -13.74 -15.73
C CYS A 402 10.62 -13.67 -17.26
N GLY A 403 10.70 -12.48 -17.85
CA GLY A 403 10.52 -12.26 -19.28
C GLY A 403 9.06 -12.34 -19.75
N LEU A 404 8.85 -12.20 -21.06
CA LEU A 404 7.51 -12.20 -21.67
C LEU A 404 7.01 -13.61 -22.04
N LYS A 405 7.91 -14.59 -22.07
CA LYS A 405 7.60 -15.97 -22.50
C LYS A 405 7.09 -16.86 -21.38
N GLN A 406 7.33 -16.49 -20.12
CA GLN A 406 7.01 -17.31 -18.95
C GLN A 406 6.10 -16.55 -18.00
N PHE A 407 5.13 -17.26 -17.43
CA PHE A 407 4.25 -16.73 -16.39
C PHE A 407 4.43 -17.56 -15.13
N HIS A 408 5.21 -17.04 -14.18
CA HIS A 408 5.44 -17.67 -12.89
C HIS A 408 4.66 -16.95 -11.80
N PHE A 409 4.09 -17.71 -10.86
CA PHE A 409 3.26 -17.13 -9.81
C PHE A 409 4.00 -16.09 -8.95
N MET A 410 5.26 -16.35 -8.57
CA MET A 410 5.98 -15.47 -7.64
C MET A 410 6.24 -14.05 -8.20
N PRO A 411 6.77 -13.88 -9.43
CA PRO A 411 6.89 -12.55 -10.05
C PRO A 411 5.58 -11.76 -10.15
N TYR A 412 4.47 -12.46 -10.44
CA TYR A 412 3.15 -11.85 -10.64
C TYR A 412 2.28 -11.84 -9.36
N TYR A 413 2.83 -12.29 -8.22
CA TYR A 413 2.11 -12.28 -6.95
C TYR A 413 1.63 -10.88 -6.57
N TYR A 414 2.49 -9.87 -6.76
CA TYR A 414 2.16 -8.47 -6.49
C TYR A 414 1.01 -7.97 -7.39
N LEU A 415 0.99 -8.34 -8.67
CA LEU A 415 -0.11 -8.02 -9.59
C LEU A 415 -1.44 -8.63 -9.11
N LEU A 416 -1.43 -9.90 -8.70
CA LEU A 416 -2.62 -10.57 -8.18
C LEU A 416 -3.13 -9.87 -6.92
N TYR A 417 -2.23 -9.63 -5.97
CA TYR A 417 -2.55 -8.92 -4.72
C TYR A 417 -3.12 -7.51 -5.00
N MET A 418 -2.45 -6.72 -5.84
CA MET A 418 -2.88 -5.37 -6.19
C MET A 418 -4.23 -5.38 -6.91
N THR A 419 -4.50 -6.36 -7.76
CA THR A 419 -5.82 -6.51 -8.40
C THR A 419 -6.92 -6.69 -7.36
N VAL A 420 -6.73 -7.61 -6.41
CA VAL A 420 -7.70 -7.84 -5.32
C VAL A 420 -7.88 -6.59 -4.45
N LEU A 421 -6.77 -5.95 -4.06
CA LEU A 421 -6.77 -4.72 -3.27
C LEU A 421 -7.56 -3.60 -3.97
N LEU A 422 -7.28 -3.38 -5.25
CA LEU A 422 -7.90 -2.30 -6.04
C LEU A 422 -9.38 -2.56 -6.29
N VAL A 423 -9.79 -3.81 -6.60
CA VAL A 423 -11.21 -4.16 -6.74
C VAL A 423 -11.98 -3.93 -5.44
N HIS A 424 -11.42 -4.35 -4.30
CA HIS A 424 -12.01 -4.07 -3.01
C HIS A 424 -12.08 -2.56 -2.72
N ARG A 425 -11.01 -1.81 -3.04
CA ARG A 425 -10.94 -0.36 -2.87
C ARG A 425 -11.96 0.38 -3.75
N ILE A 426 -12.22 -0.09 -4.98
CA ILE A 426 -13.28 0.44 -5.86
C ILE A 426 -14.66 0.29 -5.19
N GLN A 427 -14.96 -0.87 -4.62
CA GLN A 427 -16.25 -1.09 -3.95
C GLN A 427 -16.41 -0.17 -2.74
N ARG A 428 -15.37 -0.04 -1.91
CA ARG A 428 -15.36 0.88 -0.77
C ARG A 428 -15.54 2.33 -1.19
N ASP A 429 -14.83 2.77 -2.24
CA ASP A 429 -14.95 4.12 -2.77
C ASP A 429 -16.33 4.38 -3.38
N HIS A 430 -16.91 3.40 -4.07
CA HIS A 430 -18.26 3.49 -4.61
C HIS A 430 -19.30 3.73 -3.50
N SER A 431 -19.28 2.92 -2.44
CA SER A 431 -20.17 3.10 -1.29
C SER A 431 -19.98 4.47 -0.63
N ARG A 432 -18.72 4.93 -0.51
CA ARG A 432 -18.38 6.26 0.03
C ARG A 432 -18.97 7.37 -0.81
N CYS A 433 -18.68 7.36 -2.11
CA CYS A 433 -19.10 8.41 -3.04
C CYS A 433 -20.62 8.41 -3.20
N SER A 434 -21.28 7.25 -3.14
CA SER A 434 -22.74 7.14 -3.11
C SER A 434 -23.33 7.76 -1.83
N ALA A 435 -22.79 7.44 -0.66
CA ALA A 435 -23.25 8.03 0.60
C ALA A 435 -23.01 9.55 0.64
N LYS A 436 -21.87 10.02 0.10
CA LYS A 436 -21.48 11.43 0.13
C LYS A 436 -22.22 12.29 -0.89
N TYR A 437 -22.27 11.88 -2.15
CA TYR A 437 -22.74 12.72 -3.26
C TYR A 437 -24.18 12.42 -3.70
N GLY A 438 -24.83 11.38 -3.17
CA GLY A 438 -26.25 11.18 -3.40
C GLY A 438 -26.58 10.97 -4.88
N ILE A 439 -27.58 11.72 -5.34
CA ILE A 439 -28.05 11.76 -6.74
C ILE A 439 -26.95 12.15 -7.74
N TYR A 440 -25.97 12.97 -7.34
CA TYR A 440 -24.89 13.39 -8.23
C TYR A 440 -23.93 12.24 -8.53
N TRP A 441 -23.77 11.31 -7.59
CA TRP A 441 -23.03 10.08 -7.85
C TRP A 441 -23.79 9.19 -8.83
N ASP A 442 -25.10 9.07 -8.68
CA ASP A 442 -25.93 8.27 -9.57
C ASP A 442 -25.88 8.82 -11.01
N GLN A 443 -25.90 10.15 -11.17
CA GLN A 443 -25.66 10.80 -12.46
C GLN A 443 -24.26 10.51 -13.02
N TYR A 444 -23.23 10.62 -12.18
CA TYR A 444 -21.86 10.31 -12.57
C TYR A 444 -21.71 8.87 -13.06
N CYS A 445 -22.33 7.92 -12.37
CA CYS A 445 -22.34 6.51 -12.74
C CYS A 445 -23.06 6.23 -14.06
N LYS A 446 -24.03 7.07 -14.46
CA LYS A 446 -24.69 6.96 -15.78
C LYS A 446 -23.78 7.47 -16.91
N VAL A 447 -23.03 8.54 -16.65
CA VAL A 447 -22.09 9.11 -17.64
C VAL A 447 -20.86 8.22 -17.80
N VAL A 448 -20.34 7.67 -16.71
CA VAL A 448 -19.14 6.82 -16.67
C VAL A 448 -19.50 5.48 -16.05
N PRO A 449 -20.07 4.53 -16.84
CA PRO A 449 -20.62 3.29 -16.29
C PRO A 449 -19.54 2.32 -15.80
N TYR A 450 -18.37 2.33 -16.41
CA TYR A 450 -17.29 1.38 -16.11
C TYR A 450 -16.57 1.77 -14.82
N LYS A 451 -16.32 0.79 -13.95
CA LYS A 451 -15.56 0.99 -12.71
C LYS A 451 -14.07 1.01 -12.98
N LEU A 452 -13.56 0.06 -13.76
CA LEU A 452 -12.15 -0.12 -14.01
C LEU A 452 -11.86 -0.27 -15.52
N ILE A 453 -12.24 -1.41 -16.10
CA ILE A 453 -11.95 -1.75 -17.50
C ILE A 453 -13.21 -1.52 -18.32
N PRO A 454 -13.18 -0.62 -19.32
CA PRO A 454 -14.30 -0.42 -20.22
C PRO A 454 -14.81 -1.73 -20.81
N TYR A 455 -16.13 -1.88 -20.86
CA TYR A 455 -16.84 -3.07 -21.37
C TYR A 455 -16.64 -4.38 -20.58
N VAL A 456 -15.93 -4.35 -19.44
CA VAL A 456 -15.70 -5.53 -18.59
C VAL A 456 -16.18 -5.30 -17.16
N PHE A 457 -15.77 -4.22 -16.50
CA PHE A 457 -16.07 -3.96 -15.08
C PHE A 457 -16.30 -2.49 -14.74
#